data_AF-A0A941JE22-F1
#
_entry.id   AF-A0A941JE22-F1
#
_cell.length_a   1.000
_cell.length_b   1.000
_cell.length_c   1.000
_cell.angle_alpha   90.00
_cell.angle_beta   90.00
_cell.angle_gamma   90.00
#
_symmetry.space_group_name_H-M   'P 1'
#
loop_
_entity.id
_entity.type
_entity.pdbx_description
1 polymer ?
#
loop_
_entity_poly.entity_id
_entity_poly.type
_entity_poly.pdbx_seq_one_letter_code
_entity_poly.pdbx_strand_id
1 'polypeptide(L)'
;MQSPERIHPALWRATQLARGAARCLPTGHAALSAELPDGGWPMGSLVELLSPHPGVGEIRLLRPALSQLETRRPIALVQPPHAPNIVSWMSWRLDPRQLLWVCPEKPADALWAAEQILRNGSCGALLCWLPQVRPESLRRLHLAAQASDLLFVALRPSAAAAHATPAPLRLALAPAPGGLSVHILKRRGPACDTPLHVGLEPGAFETPTRHAPLDRRLPALPAAGRHTPALA
;
A
#
# COMPACT_ATOMS: atom_id res chain seq x y z
N MET A 1 18.30 16.97 32.51
CA MET A 1 17.16 16.15 33.00
C MET A 1 17.24 14.80 32.33
N GLN A 2 17.24 13.69 33.08
CA GLN A 2 17.19 12.35 32.49
C GLN A 2 15.87 12.19 31.73
N SER A 3 15.92 11.67 30.51
CA SER A 3 14.71 11.50 29.71
C SER A 3 13.79 10.44 30.34
N PRO A 4 12.48 10.73 30.52
CA PRO A 4 11.55 9.88 31.29
C PRO A 4 11.38 8.46 30.73
N GLU A 5 11.68 8.23 29.46
CA GLU A 5 11.75 6.92 28.83
C GLU A 5 12.77 5.95 29.46
N ARG A 6 13.78 6.43 30.20
CA ARG A 6 14.72 5.57 30.95
C ARG A 6 14.09 4.92 32.19
N ILE A 7 13.01 5.48 32.70
CA ILE A 7 12.30 5.00 33.91
C ILE A 7 11.14 4.08 33.52
N HIS A 8 10.46 4.41 32.42
CA HIS A 8 9.38 3.61 31.85
C HIS A 8 9.64 3.33 30.36
N PRO A 9 10.27 2.20 30.00
CA PRO A 9 10.58 1.88 28.60
C PRO A 9 9.34 1.72 27.70
N ALA A 10 8.13 1.60 28.28
CA ALA A 10 6.86 1.57 27.56
C ALA A 10 6.25 2.98 27.31
N LEU A 11 6.82 4.03 27.88
CA LEU A 11 6.32 5.41 27.71
C LEU A 11 6.73 5.94 26.33
N TRP A 12 5.76 6.07 25.43
CA TRP A 12 5.95 6.69 24.12
C TRP A 12 5.52 8.16 24.13
N ARG A 13 6.31 9.03 23.51
CA ARG A 13 6.03 10.46 23.32
C ARG A 13 5.57 10.75 21.90
N ALA A 14 4.46 11.46 21.74
CA ALA A 14 3.90 11.82 20.44
C ALA A 14 4.85 12.64 19.55
N THR A 15 5.84 13.33 20.13
CA THR A 15 6.88 14.11 19.43
C THR A 15 8.03 13.25 18.88
N GLN A 16 8.01 11.94 19.09
CA GLN A 16 9.02 11.01 18.61
C GLN A 16 8.36 9.87 17.85
N LEU A 17 9.04 9.36 16.82
CA LEU A 17 8.62 8.08 16.24
C LEU A 17 8.58 7.03 17.35
N ALA A 18 7.53 6.22 17.37
CA ALA A 18 7.44 5.14 18.32
C ALA A 18 8.65 4.22 18.17
N ARG A 19 9.25 3.89 19.30
CA ARG A 19 10.29 2.88 19.42
C ARG A 19 9.73 1.83 20.37
N GLY A 20 9.54 0.62 19.90
CA GLY A 20 8.92 -0.44 20.71
C GLY A 20 9.19 -1.81 20.12
N ALA A 21 9.12 -2.85 20.94
CA ALA A 21 9.44 -4.24 20.61
C ALA A 21 8.54 -4.90 19.54
N ALA A 22 7.77 -4.13 18.77
CA ALA A 22 6.97 -4.63 17.66
C ALA A 22 7.91 -4.95 16.49
N ARG A 23 7.86 -6.20 16.02
CA ARG A 23 8.62 -6.64 14.85
C ARG A 23 8.24 -5.77 13.65
N CYS A 24 9.23 -5.30 12.90
CA CYS A 24 9.02 -4.57 11.65
C CYS A 24 9.75 -5.27 10.49
N LEU A 25 9.23 -5.10 9.27
CA LEU A 25 9.91 -5.50 8.05
C LEU A 25 10.56 -4.28 7.40
N PRO A 26 11.81 -4.37 6.91
CA PRO A 26 12.44 -3.26 6.21
C PRO A 26 11.59 -2.77 5.04
N THR A 27 11.50 -1.44 4.86
CA THR A 27 10.75 -0.90 3.72
C THR A 27 11.48 -1.14 2.39
N GLY A 28 12.82 -1.16 2.43
CA GLY A 28 13.70 -1.16 1.27
C GLY A 28 13.85 0.21 0.59
N HIS A 29 13.24 1.26 1.16
CA HIS A 29 13.22 2.61 0.60
C HIS A 29 13.71 3.60 1.67
N ALA A 30 14.91 4.16 1.50
CA ALA A 30 15.54 5.00 2.52
C ALA A 30 14.67 6.19 2.96
N ALA A 31 14.04 6.88 2.00
CA ALA A 31 13.15 8.01 2.27
C ALA A 31 11.95 7.61 3.14
N LEU A 32 11.35 6.43 2.90
CA LEU A 32 10.22 5.95 3.68
C LEU A 32 10.68 5.41 5.05
N SER A 33 11.79 4.68 5.10
CA SER A 33 12.36 4.17 6.36
C SER A 33 12.69 5.28 7.35
N ALA A 34 13.20 6.43 6.91
CA ALA A 34 13.47 7.56 7.80
C ALA A 34 12.21 8.07 8.52
N GLU A 35 11.04 7.86 7.91
CA GLU A 35 9.76 8.40 8.35
C GLU A 35 8.85 7.34 9.01
N LEU A 36 9.29 6.08 9.13
CA LEU A 36 8.52 5.04 9.81
C LEU A 36 9.15 4.67 11.15
N PRO A 37 8.32 4.36 12.19
CA PRO A 37 8.79 3.71 13.41
C PRO A 37 9.68 2.52 13.11
N ASP A 38 10.83 2.45 13.79
CA ASP A 38 11.83 1.39 13.64
C ASP A 38 12.33 1.15 12.19
N GLY A 39 12.09 2.11 11.28
CA GLY A 39 12.56 2.05 9.90
C GLY A 39 11.79 1.11 8.97
N GLY A 40 10.63 0.59 9.39
CA GLY A 40 9.99 -0.53 8.73
C GLY A 40 8.47 -0.53 8.71
N TRP A 41 7.92 -1.51 7.99
CA TRP A 41 6.51 -1.85 8.00
C TRP A 41 6.15 -2.56 9.32
N PRO A 42 5.14 -2.10 10.06
CA PRO A 42 4.78 -2.70 11.34
C PRO A 42 4.08 -4.06 11.14
N MET A 43 4.64 -5.14 11.68
CA MET A 43 4.01 -6.46 11.68
C MET A 43 2.87 -6.52 12.71
N GLY A 44 1.91 -7.41 12.49
CA GLY A 44 0.79 -7.61 13.41
C GLY A 44 -0.10 -6.37 13.56
N SER A 45 -0.14 -5.52 12.53
CA SER A 45 -0.91 -4.28 12.56
C SER A 45 -1.50 -3.98 11.19
N LEU A 46 -2.57 -3.17 11.18
CA LEU A 46 -3.22 -2.77 9.93
C LEU A 46 -2.44 -1.60 9.31
N VAL A 47 -1.87 -1.82 8.13
CA VAL A 47 -1.34 -0.77 7.26
C VAL A 47 -2.36 -0.47 6.17
N GLU A 48 -2.68 0.80 5.94
CA GLU A 48 -3.52 1.20 4.81
C GLU A 48 -2.69 1.86 3.72
N LEU A 49 -2.83 1.36 2.49
CA LEU A 49 -2.34 2.00 1.27
C LEU A 49 -3.54 2.54 0.49
N LEU A 50 -3.62 3.86 0.36
CA LEU A 50 -4.69 4.55 -0.34
C LEU A 50 -4.18 4.99 -1.71
N SER A 51 -4.85 4.59 -2.78
CA SER A 51 -4.42 4.89 -4.15
C SER A 51 -5.59 5.40 -5.01
N PRO A 52 -5.33 6.25 -6.02
CA PRO A 52 -6.38 6.80 -6.88
C PRO A 52 -7.04 5.72 -7.71
N HIS A 53 -6.26 4.72 -8.13
CA HIS A 53 -6.70 3.51 -8.80
C HIS A 53 -5.67 2.40 -8.54
N PRO A 54 -6.04 1.11 -8.73
CA PRO A 54 -5.08 0.02 -8.67
C PRO A 54 -3.99 0.15 -9.73
N GLY A 55 -2.81 -0.39 -9.45
CA GLY A 55 -1.70 -0.47 -10.39
C GLY A 55 -0.77 0.74 -10.43
N VAL A 56 -0.89 1.69 -9.48
CA VAL A 56 0.07 2.81 -9.36
C VAL A 56 1.47 2.35 -8.95
N GLY A 57 1.58 1.18 -8.32
CA GLY A 57 2.84 0.62 -7.86
C GLY A 57 2.81 0.16 -6.41
N GLU A 58 1.63 0.04 -5.80
CA GLU A 58 1.40 -0.36 -4.42
C GLU A 58 2.11 -1.66 -4.03
N ILE A 59 2.09 -2.70 -4.89
CA ILE A 59 2.78 -3.96 -4.62
C ILE A 59 4.29 -3.81 -4.85
N ARG A 60 4.71 -3.00 -5.83
CA ARG A 60 6.13 -2.69 -6.07
C ARG A 60 6.76 -1.96 -4.89
N LEU A 61 6.01 -1.06 -4.24
CA LEU A 61 6.42 -0.41 -3.00
C LEU A 61 6.72 -1.45 -1.91
N LEU A 62 5.87 -2.48 -1.79
CA LEU A 62 6.00 -3.55 -0.80
C LEU A 62 7.02 -4.63 -1.18
N ARG A 63 7.45 -4.69 -2.45
CA ARG A 63 8.36 -5.73 -2.98
C ARG A 63 9.56 -6.00 -2.06
N PRO A 64 10.32 -5.00 -1.58
CA PRO A 64 11.48 -5.28 -0.74
C PRO A 64 11.08 -6.01 0.54
N ALA A 65 9.99 -5.61 1.18
CA ALA A 65 9.47 -6.26 2.38
C ALA A 65 8.99 -7.69 2.10
N LEU A 66 8.26 -7.90 0.98
CA LEU A 66 7.80 -9.23 0.59
C LEU A 66 8.95 -10.19 0.30
N SER A 67 10.06 -9.70 -0.27
CA SER A 67 11.25 -10.52 -0.56
C SER A 67 12.02 -10.99 0.68
N GLN A 68 11.78 -10.36 1.83
CA GLN A 68 12.39 -10.72 3.12
C GLN A 68 11.57 -11.77 3.89
N LEU A 69 10.37 -12.12 3.40
CA LEU A 69 9.53 -13.11 4.04
C LEU A 69 10.12 -14.52 3.89
N GLU A 70 9.91 -15.34 4.91
CA GLU A 70 10.32 -16.73 4.89
C GLU A 70 9.64 -17.48 3.75
N THR A 71 10.42 -18.28 3.01
CA THR A 71 9.93 -18.94 1.80
C THR A 71 8.84 -19.99 2.04
N ARG A 72 8.60 -20.39 3.29
CA ARG A 72 7.54 -21.33 3.67
C ARG A 72 6.23 -20.65 4.05
N ARG A 73 6.21 -19.32 4.19
CA ARG A 73 5.03 -18.57 4.62
C ARG A 73 4.37 -17.92 3.39
N PRO A 74 3.13 -18.30 3.05
CA PRO A 74 2.46 -17.75 1.88
C PRO A 74 2.25 -16.22 1.96
N ILE A 75 2.17 -15.60 0.79
CA ILE A 75 1.71 -14.23 0.60
C ILE A 75 0.30 -14.31 0.04
N ALA A 76 -0.69 -13.93 0.86
CA ALA A 76 -2.08 -13.98 0.48
C ALA A 76 -2.53 -12.69 -0.19
N LEU A 77 -3.15 -12.81 -1.37
CA LEU A 77 -3.82 -11.73 -2.08
C LEU A 77 -5.33 -11.98 -2.04
N VAL A 78 -6.05 -11.15 -1.31
CA VAL A 78 -7.52 -11.25 -1.17
C VAL A 78 -8.18 -10.14 -1.97
N GLN A 79 -9.07 -10.55 -2.89
CA GLN A 79 -9.79 -9.67 -3.82
C GLN A 79 -8.90 -8.74 -4.68
N PRO A 80 -7.74 -9.18 -5.22
CA PRO A 80 -6.97 -8.31 -6.10
C PRO A 80 -7.81 -7.90 -7.32
N PRO A 81 -7.78 -6.62 -7.74
CA PRO A 81 -8.65 -6.10 -8.80
C PRO A 81 -8.30 -6.65 -10.18
N HIS A 82 -7.10 -7.22 -10.33
CA HIS A 82 -6.62 -7.86 -11.54
C HIS A 82 -5.89 -9.15 -11.17
N ALA A 83 -5.78 -10.06 -12.14
CA ALA A 83 -5.01 -11.29 -11.97
C ALA A 83 -3.54 -10.95 -11.62
N PRO A 84 -2.96 -11.56 -10.58
CA PRO A 84 -1.55 -11.35 -10.23
C PRO A 84 -0.62 -11.76 -11.39
N ASN A 85 0.31 -10.88 -11.75
CA ASN A 85 1.30 -11.20 -12.77
C ASN A 85 2.42 -12.07 -12.18
N ILE A 86 2.38 -13.37 -12.48
CA ILE A 86 3.36 -14.35 -11.98
C ILE A 86 4.77 -14.08 -12.51
N VAL A 87 4.90 -13.52 -13.70
CA VAL A 87 6.21 -13.24 -14.28
C VAL A 87 6.92 -12.11 -13.51
N SER A 88 6.18 -11.06 -13.14
CA SER A 88 6.67 -10.02 -12.23
C SER A 88 7.03 -10.61 -10.87
N TRP A 89 6.21 -11.51 -10.34
CA TRP A 89 6.46 -12.22 -9.08
C TRP A 89 7.80 -12.98 -9.10
N MET A 90 8.03 -13.77 -10.15
CA MET A 90 9.29 -14.50 -10.36
C MET A 90 10.47 -13.56 -10.58
N SER A 91 10.29 -12.44 -11.28
CA SER A 91 11.35 -11.44 -11.47
C SER A 91 11.80 -10.81 -10.15
N TRP A 92 10.92 -10.76 -9.16
CA TRP A 92 11.22 -10.32 -7.79
C TRP A 92 11.79 -11.43 -6.92
N ARG A 93 12.08 -12.60 -7.52
CA ARG A 93 12.58 -13.82 -6.84
C ARG A 93 11.64 -14.34 -5.75
N LEU A 94 10.35 -14.05 -5.87
CA LEU A 94 9.32 -14.63 -5.02
C LEU A 94 8.87 -15.95 -5.64
N ASP A 95 8.84 -17.03 -4.85
CA ASP A 95 8.37 -18.34 -5.30
C ASP A 95 6.86 -18.26 -5.63
N PRO A 96 6.43 -18.58 -6.87
CA PRO A 96 5.01 -18.62 -7.22
C PRO A 96 4.18 -19.55 -6.30
N ARG A 97 4.79 -20.58 -5.71
CA ARG A 97 4.12 -21.49 -4.77
C ARG A 97 3.74 -20.84 -3.45
N GLN A 98 4.35 -19.70 -3.11
CA GLN A 98 3.98 -18.90 -1.94
C GLN A 98 2.75 -18.02 -2.20
N LEU A 99 2.34 -17.84 -3.45
CA LEU A 99 1.21 -16.97 -3.77
C LEU A 99 -0.11 -17.69 -3.48
N LEU A 100 -0.86 -17.18 -2.51
CA LEU A 100 -2.23 -17.61 -2.25
C LEU A 100 -3.20 -16.56 -2.81
N TRP A 101 -3.93 -16.91 -3.86
CA TRP A 101 -4.87 -16.01 -4.51
C TRP A 101 -6.33 -16.36 -4.14
N VAL A 102 -7.04 -15.40 -3.54
CA VAL A 102 -8.40 -15.60 -2.99
C VAL A 102 -9.36 -14.55 -3.56
N CYS A 103 -10.27 -14.98 -4.43
CA CYS A 103 -11.29 -14.13 -5.09
C CYS A 103 -12.72 -14.63 -4.81
N PRO A 104 -13.25 -14.39 -3.59
CA PRO A 104 -14.62 -14.73 -3.29
C PRO A 104 -15.58 -13.78 -4.00
N GLU A 105 -16.77 -14.25 -4.36
CA GLU A 105 -17.76 -13.43 -5.07
C GLU A 105 -18.31 -12.28 -4.22
N LYS A 106 -18.46 -12.50 -2.91
CA LYS A 106 -19.06 -11.52 -1.99
C LYS A 106 -18.00 -10.75 -1.21
N PRO A 107 -18.17 -9.42 -1.02
CA PRO A 107 -17.26 -8.64 -0.17
C PRO A 107 -17.20 -9.11 1.28
N ALA A 108 -18.32 -9.63 1.82
CA ALA A 108 -18.37 -10.18 3.18
C ALA A 108 -17.45 -11.40 3.33
N ASP A 109 -17.40 -12.26 2.30
CA ASP A 109 -16.57 -13.46 2.29
C ASP A 109 -15.08 -13.10 2.15
N ALA A 110 -14.76 -12.00 1.45
CA ALA A 110 -13.40 -11.45 1.41
C ALA A 110 -12.93 -10.99 2.79
N LEU A 111 -13.78 -10.26 3.52
CA LEU A 111 -13.49 -9.84 4.89
C LEU A 111 -13.34 -11.04 5.83
N TRP A 112 -14.22 -12.04 5.69
CA TRP A 112 -14.14 -13.27 6.47
C TRP A 112 -12.85 -14.04 6.16
N ALA A 113 -12.49 -14.22 4.89
CA ALA A 113 -11.26 -14.89 4.48
C ALA A 113 -10.02 -14.16 5.00
N ALA A 114 -9.98 -12.82 4.90
CA ALA A 114 -8.92 -12.00 5.47
C ALA A 114 -8.79 -12.24 6.98
N GLU A 115 -9.91 -12.26 7.72
CA GLU A 115 -9.90 -12.55 9.15
C GLU A 115 -9.40 -13.96 9.48
N GLN A 116 -9.81 -14.98 8.71
CA GLN A 116 -9.33 -16.35 8.92
C GLN A 116 -7.82 -16.46 8.69
N ILE A 117 -7.30 -15.80 7.65
CA ILE A 117 -5.85 -15.73 7.37
C ILE A 117 -5.10 -15.08 8.54
N LEU A 118 -5.62 -13.96 9.05
CA LEU A 118 -5.04 -13.26 10.20
C LEU A 118 -5.02 -14.13 11.46
N ARG A 119 -6.11 -14.84 11.75
CA ARG A 119 -6.24 -15.72 12.93
C ARG A 119 -5.38 -16.97 12.84
N ASN A 120 -5.20 -17.52 11.63
CA ASN A 120 -4.42 -18.72 11.43
C ASN A 120 -2.90 -18.46 11.59
N GLY A 121 -2.41 -17.29 11.15
CA GLY A 121 -1.01 -16.88 11.33
C GLY A 121 0.00 -17.60 10.41
N SER A 122 -0.43 -18.50 9.52
CA SER A 122 0.45 -19.23 8.59
C SER A 122 1.05 -18.36 7.48
N CYS A 123 0.38 -17.27 7.08
CA CYS A 123 0.84 -16.37 6.01
C CYS A 123 1.87 -15.37 6.52
N GLY A 124 2.88 -15.05 5.69
CA GLY A 124 3.89 -14.03 6.01
C GLY A 124 3.40 -12.61 5.71
N ALA A 125 2.53 -12.49 4.71
CA ALA A 125 1.84 -11.24 4.40
C ALA A 125 0.42 -11.49 3.88
N LEU A 126 -0.44 -10.50 4.11
CA LEU A 126 -1.80 -10.43 3.60
C LEU A 126 -1.99 -9.05 2.94
N LEU A 127 -2.22 -9.05 1.63
CA LEU A 127 -2.67 -7.88 0.88
C LEU A 127 -4.15 -8.05 0.56
N CYS A 128 -4.99 -7.16 1.08
CA CYS A 128 -6.44 -7.25 0.95
C CYS A 128 -6.99 -5.97 0.31
N TRP A 129 -7.64 -6.09 -0.85
CA TRP A 129 -8.27 -4.95 -1.50
C TRP A 129 -9.69 -4.77 -0.98
N LEU A 130 -9.92 -3.63 -0.32
CA LEU A 130 -11.14 -3.31 0.41
C LEU A 130 -11.71 -1.98 -0.10
N PRO A 131 -12.25 -1.93 -1.33
CA PRO A 131 -12.72 -0.68 -1.93
C PRO A 131 -13.84 -0.03 -1.12
N GLN A 132 -14.70 -0.84 -0.52
CA GLN A 132 -15.75 -0.42 0.40
C GLN A 132 -15.73 -1.32 1.62
N VAL A 133 -15.45 -0.73 2.78
CA VAL A 133 -15.40 -1.45 4.06
C VAL A 133 -15.80 -0.51 5.18
N ARG A 134 -16.61 -1.01 6.11
CA ARG A 134 -17.06 -0.25 7.28
C ARG A 134 -15.97 -0.18 8.35
N PRO A 135 -15.91 0.89 9.16
CA PRO A 135 -14.89 1.03 10.22
C PRO A 135 -14.87 -0.13 11.22
N GLU A 136 -16.01 -0.73 11.52
CA GLU A 136 -16.13 -1.86 12.46
C GLU A 136 -15.42 -3.10 11.94
N SER A 137 -15.55 -3.38 10.63
CA SER A 137 -14.85 -4.49 9.97
C SER A 137 -13.34 -4.26 9.98
N LEU A 138 -12.88 -3.03 9.72
CA LEU A 138 -11.45 -2.69 9.84
C LEU A 138 -10.93 -2.83 11.26
N ARG A 139 -11.73 -2.48 12.27
CA ARG A 139 -11.35 -2.66 13.68
C ARG A 139 -11.21 -4.13 14.02
N ARG A 140 -12.15 -4.97 13.57
CA ARG A 140 -12.10 -6.43 13.73
C ARG A 140 -10.85 -7.03 13.06
N LEU A 141 -10.55 -6.64 11.82
CA LEU A 141 -9.34 -7.08 11.13
C LEU A 141 -8.07 -6.57 11.83
N HIS A 142 -8.05 -5.33 12.29
CA HIS A 142 -6.90 -4.81 13.03
C HIS A 142 -6.65 -5.58 14.33
N LEU A 143 -7.70 -5.92 15.09
CA LEU A 143 -7.58 -6.75 16.29
C LEU A 143 -7.09 -8.16 15.97
N ALA A 144 -7.58 -8.78 14.89
CA ALA A 144 -7.08 -10.07 14.44
C ALA A 144 -5.59 -10.00 14.04
N ALA A 145 -5.17 -8.90 13.39
CA ALA A 145 -3.78 -8.69 13.04
C ALA A 145 -2.87 -8.57 14.27
N GLN A 146 -3.32 -7.96 15.36
CA GLN A 146 -2.52 -7.82 16.60
C GLN A 146 -2.15 -9.16 17.25
N ALA A 147 -2.94 -10.21 17.02
CA ALA A 147 -2.65 -11.56 17.50
C ALA A 147 -1.75 -12.36 16.55
N SER A 148 -1.31 -11.74 15.44
CA SER A 148 -0.62 -12.41 14.36
C SER A 148 0.75 -11.76 14.10
N ASP A 149 1.69 -12.54 13.57
CA ASP A 149 3.01 -12.03 13.16
C ASP A 149 3.12 -12.02 11.63
N LEU A 150 2.28 -11.19 11.00
CA LEU A 150 2.23 -11.04 9.54
C LEU A 150 2.12 -9.58 9.12
N LEU A 151 2.60 -9.27 7.91
CA LEU A 151 2.43 -7.96 7.30
C LEU A 151 1.01 -7.85 6.74
N PHE A 152 0.14 -7.09 7.39
CA PHE A 152 -1.23 -6.87 6.92
C PHE A 152 -1.39 -5.50 6.26
N VAL A 153 -1.71 -5.50 4.97
CA VAL A 153 -1.95 -4.30 4.18
C VAL A 153 -3.36 -4.32 3.59
N ALA A 154 -4.15 -3.31 3.92
CA ALA A 154 -5.41 -3.03 3.26
C ALA A 154 -5.21 -1.99 2.15
N LEU A 155 -5.57 -2.35 0.93
CA LEU A 155 -5.53 -1.47 -0.23
C LEU A 155 -6.91 -0.87 -0.49
N ARG A 156 -7.00 0.45 -0.54
CA ARG A 156 -8.26 1.19 -0.57
C ARG A 156 -8.19 2.41 -1.52
N PRO A 157 -9.33 2.94 -1.98
CA PRO A 157 -9.34 4.15 -2.80
C PRO A 157 -8.88 5.38 -2.02
N SER A 158 -8.26 6.35 -2.71
CA SER A 158 -7.83 7.64 -2.12
C SER A 158 -8.94 8.40 -1.40
N ALA A 159 -10.19 8.26 -1.84
CA ALA A 159 -11.35 8.86 -1.17
C ALA A 159 -11.47 8.43 0.31
N ALA A 160 -10.95 7.24 0.67
CA ALA A 160 -10.96 6.76 2.05
C ALA A 160 -10.03 7.56 2.99
N ALA A 161 -9.15 8.42 2.46
CA ALA A 161 -8.24 9.25 3.26
C ALA A 161 -9.00 10.13 4.26
N ALA A 162 -10.16 10.66 3.86
CA ALA A 162 -11.02 11.52 4.66
C ALA A 162 -11.68 10.81 5.85
N HIS A 163 -11.74 9.48 5.85
CA HIS A 163 -12.37 8.71 6.92
C HIS A 163 -11.35 8.24 7.94
N ALA A 164 -11.66 8.38 9.22
CA ALA A 164 -10.84 7.86 10.30
C ALA A 164 -10.89 6.33 10.34
N THR A 165 -9.75 5.71 10.67
CA THR A 165 -9.61 4.24 10.71
C THR A 165 -8.75 3.81 11.91
N PRO A 166 -8.86 2.54 12.34
CA PRO A 166 -8.03 2.00 13.42
C PRO A 166 -6.57 1.76 13.01
N ALA A 167 -6.24 1.88 11.71
CA ALA A 167 -4.89 1.64 11.20
C ALA A 167 -3.86 2.57 11.86
N PRO A 168 -2.79 2.05 12.49
CA PRO A 168 -1.71 2.89 13.01
C PRO A 168 -0.85 3.54 11.92
N LEU A 169 -0.82 2.98 10.71
CA LEU A 169 -0.09 3.51 9.56
C LEU A 169 -1.02 3.64 8.36
N ARG A 170 -1.11 4.85 7.79
CA ARG A 170 -1.90 5.16 6.59
C ARG A 170 -1.06 5.97 5.63
N LEU A 171 -0.93 5.48 4.40
CA LEU A 171 -0.17 6.12 3.34
C LEU A 171 -1.08 6.40 2.16
N ALA A 172 -1.07 7.63 1.64
CA ALA A 172 -1.65 7.96 0.34
C ALA A 172 -0.56 7.89 -0.73
N LEU A 173 -0.85 7.18 -1.81
CA LEU A 173 0.05 6.93 -2.92
C LEU A 173 -0.48 7.65 -4.16
N ALA A 174 0.39 8.36 -4.85
CA ALA A 174 0.13 8.89 -6.17
C ALA A 174 1.25 8.49 -7.13
N PRO A 175 0.95 8.18 -8.40
CA PRO A 175 1.99 7.90 -9.39
C PRO A 175 2.86 9.15 -9.60
N ALA A 176 4.17 8.95 -9.69
CA ALA A 176 5.14 9.99 -9.99
C ALA A 176 6.15 9.49 -11.03
N PRO A 177 6.85 10.38 -11.76
CA PRO A 177 7.92 9.96 -12.66
C PRO A 177 8.95 9.09 -11.93
N GLY A 178 9.19 7.89 -12.46
CA GLY A 178 10.13 6.92 -11.89
C GLY A 178 9.72 6.30 -10.54
N GLY A 179 8.47 6.47 -10.08
CA GLY A 179 8.07 5.90 -8.81
C GLY A 179 6.72 6.38 -8.26
N LEU A 180 6.68 6.63 -6.96
CA LEU A 180 5.49 7.06 -6.21
C LEU A 180 5.77 8.34 -5.42
N SER A 181 4.79 9.24 -5.39
CA SER A 181 4.67 10.23 -4.32
C SER A 181 3.88 9.59 -3.17
N VAL A 182 4.49 9.53 -1.98
CA VAL A 182 3.93 8.93 -0.78
C VAL A 182 3.68 10.01 0.26
N HIS A 183 2.41 10.22 0.60
CA HIS A 183 1.99 11.11 1.67
C HIS A 183 1.63 10.29 2.92
N ILE A 184 2.28 10.56 4.05
CA ILE A 184 2.00 9.86 5.30
C ILE A 184 0.83 10.54 6.00
N LEU A 185 -0.37 9.96 5.91
CA LEU A 185 -1.57 10.51 6.53
C LEU A 185 -1.64 10.21 8.04
N LYS A 186 -1.07 9.09 8.46
CA LYS A 186 -1.06 8.67 9.85
C LYS A 186 0.13 7.76 10.10
N ARG A 187 0.85 8.01 11.19
CA ARG A 187 1.91 7.14 11.73
C ARG A 187 1.98 7.29 13.25
N ARG A 188 2.70 6.39 13.92
CA ARG A 188 3.03 6.56 15.34
C ARG A 188 4.27 7.46 15.49
N GLY A 189 4.05 8.77 15.48
CA GLY A 189 5.10 9.78 15.67
C GLY A 189 4.63 11.16 15.25
N PRO A 190 5.56 12.12 15.07
CA PRO A 190 5.25 13.46 14.59
C PRO A 190 4.48 13.43 13.27
N ALA A 191 3.68 14.45 12.99
CA ALA A 191 3.12 14.63 11.66
C ALA A 191 4.23 14.68 10.59
N CYS A 192 3.91 14.24 9.38
CA CYS A 192 4.79 14.33 8.22
C CYS A 192 3.97 14.94 7.10
N ASP A 193 4.07 16.25 6.92
CA ASP A 193 3.26 16.98 5.94
C ASP A 193 3.91 17.00 4.55
N THR A 194 5.21 16.66 4.48
CA THR A 194 5.96 16.67 3.22
C THR A 194 5.82 15.34 2.50
N PRO A 195 5.37 15.31 1.24
CA PRO A 195 5.38 14.10 0.43
C PRO A 195 6.79 13.57 0.23
N LEU A 196 6.92 12.24 0.25
CA LEU A 196 8.16 11.54 -0.02
C LEU A 196 8.12 10.99 -1.44
N HIS A 197 9.17 11.21 -2.22
CA HIS A 197 9.35 10.46 -3.47
C HIS A 197 10.00 9.11 -3.15
N VAL A 198 9.36 8.04 -3.63
CA VAL A 198 9.88 6.68 -3.55
C VAL A 198 10.10 6.18 -4.97
N GLY A 199 11.37 6.08 -5.36
CA GLY A 199 11.76 5.47 -6.63
C GLY A 199 11.33 4.01 -6.67
N LEU A 200 10.65 3.62 -7.75
CA LEU A 200 10.34 2.23 -8.01
C LEU A 200 11.25 1.74 -9.13
N GLU A 201 12.00 0.68 -8.86
CA GLU A 201 12.79 0.02 -9.91
C GLU A 201 11.89 -0.35 -11.10
N PRO A 202 12.37 -0.15 -12.34
CA PRO A 202 11.65 -0.57 -13.53
C PRO A 202 11.21 -2.03 -13.40
N GLY A 203 9.97 -2.32 -13.75
CA GLY A 203 9.53 -3.72 -13.88
C GLY A 203 10.42 -4.45 -14.90
N ALA A 204 10.59 -5.77 -14.77
CA ALA A 204 11.36 -6.59 -15.74
C ALA A 204 10.85 -6.49 -17.19
N PHE A 205 9.65 -5.91 -17.39
CA PHE A 205 9.00 -5.68 -18.69
C PHE A 205 8.74 -4.19 -18.98
N GLU A 206 9.36 -3.27 -18.24
CA GLU A 206 9.47 -1.90 -18.71
C GLU A 206 10.38 -1.90 -19.93
N THR A 207 9.76 -2.14 -21.07
CA THR A 207 10.36 -1.87 -22.37
C THR A 207 10.83 -0.42 -22.27
N PRO A 208 12.12 -0.11 -22.50
CA PRO A 208 12.57 1.26 -22.49
C PRO A 208 11.67 2.00 -23.46
N THR A 209 10.90 2.96 -22.96
CA THR A 209 10.04 3.81 -23.77
C THR A 209 10.95 4.62 -24.68
N ARG A 210 11.30 4.04 -25.82
CA ARG A 210 11.96 4.71 -26.96
C ARG A 210 10.99 5.61 -27.73
N HIS A 211 9.77 5.79 -27.23
CA HIS A 211 8.84 6.75 -27.76
C HIS A 211 8.96 8.03 -26.94
N ALA A 212 9.53 9.06 -27.56
CA ALA A 212 9.43 10.43 -27.08
C ALA A 212 7.95 10.72 -26.76
N PRO A 213 7.65 11.50 -25.70
CA PRO A 213 6.30 11.99 -25.49
C PRO A 213 5.93 12.80 -26.74
N LEU A 214 5.09 12.23 -27.60
CA LEU A 214 4.43 13.00 -28.63
C LEU A 214 3.43 13.85 -27.88
N ASP A 215 3.82 15.08 -27.60
CA ASP A 215 2.92 16.19 -27.30
C ASP A 215 1.99 16.34 -28.51
N ARG A 216 0.97 15.48 -28.60
CA ARG A 216 -0.10 15.64 -29.56
C ARG A 216 -0.90 16.82 -29.05
N ARG A 217 -0.64 18.00 -29.64
CA ARG A 217 -1.58 19.13 -29.57
C ARG A 217 -2.97 18.57 -29.84
N LEU A 218 -3.87 18.71 -28.86
CA LEU A 218 -5.28 18.39 -29.07
C LEU A 218 -5.73 19.11 -30.35
N PRO A 219 -6.45 18.43 -31.27
CA PRO A 219 -7.05 19.12 -32.40
C PRO A 219 -7.88 20.29 -31.87
N ALA A 220 -7.73 21.46 -32.48
CA ALA A 220 -8.55 22.61 -32.13
C ALA A 220 -10.03 22.21 -32.20
N LEU A 221 -10.80 22.62 -31.19
CA LEU A 221 -12.26 22.45 -31.20
C LEU A 221 -12.81 22.94 -32.55
N PRO A 222 -13.73 22.21 -33.19
CA PRO A 222 -14.29 22.62 -34.46
C PRO A 222 -14.92 24.01 -34.30
N ALA A 223 -14.40 24.98 -35.05
CA ALA A 223 -15.01 26.30 -35.13
C ALA A 223 -16.40 26.17 -35.77
N ALA A 224 -17.39 26.89 -35.22
CA ALA A 224 -18.75 26.91 -35.75
C ALA A 224 -18.73 27.16 -37.27
N GLY A 225 -19.33 26.23 -38.02
CA GLY A 225 -19.38 26.28 -39.48
C GLY A 225 -19.97 27.60 -39.98
N ARG A 226 -19.37 28.16 -41.04
CA ARG A 226 -19.89 29.34 -41.71
C ARG A 226 -21.29 29.04 -42.24
N HIS A 227 -22.28 29.81 -41.82
CA HIS A 227 -23.61 29.81 -42.41
C HIS A 227 -23.51 30.32 -43.86
N THR A 228 -23.72 29.44 -44.83
CA THR A 228 -24.00 29.83 -46.22
C THR A 228 -25.39 30.45 -46.30
N PRO A 229 -25.56 31.64 -46.89
CA PRO A 229 -26.89 32.20 -47.11
C PRO A 229 -27.60 31.39 -48.21
N ALA A 230 -28.88 31.11 -48.00
CA ALA A 230 -29.74 30.49 -49.00
C ALA A 230 -29.93 31.45 -50.18
N LEU A 231 -29.68 30.97 -51.40
CA LEU A 231 -30.10 31.69 -52.61
C LEU A 231 -31.62 31.55 -52.77
N ALA A 232 -32.25 32.69 -53.09
CA ALA A 232 -33.65 32.85 -53.46
C ALA A 232 -33.97 32.22 -54.83
#